data_AF-A0A564Z1L1-F1
#
_entry.id   AF-A0A564Z1L1-F1
#
_cell.length_a   1.000
_cell.length_b   1.000
_cell.length_c   1.000
_cell.angle_alpha   90.00
_cell.angle_beta   90.00
_cell.angle_gamma   90.00
#
_symmetry.space_group_name_H-M   'P 1'
#
loop_
_entity.id
_entity.type
_entity.pdbx_description
1 polymer ?
#
loop_
_entity_poly.entity_id
_entity_poly.type
_entity_poly.pdbx_seq_one_letter_code
_entity_poly.pdbx_strand_id
1 'polypeptide(L)'
;YSYRFLQNQLFTELCLQLKWVNIISFFYLFELLLNRKGSSASKKVVTAEVLGKMRWQTTDEIYINVTARPGLGAVVCGDNEGTIWLYDLQQHVVNEGSNQRFNVKPNKILEWPECSVGGTREEDPQVKDTINSGFKNPVVNSTDISSDGKYLVAVTDNNLVCIWNFSG
;
A
#
# COMPACT_ATOMS: atom_id res chain seq x y z
N TYR A 1 -13.31 3.38 -4.85
CA TYR A 1 -12.50 2.85 -5.96
C TYR A 1 -11.80 1.61 -5.46
N SER A 2 -11.96 0.45 -6.12
CA SER A 2 -11.30 -0.80 -5.70
C SER A 2 -10.10 -1.10 -6.59
N TYR A 3 -8.93 -1.25 -5.98
CA TYR A 3 -7.71 -1.68 -6.66
C TYR A 3 -7.65 -3.21 -6.65
N ARG A 4 -7.25 -3.81 -7.78
CA ARG A 4 -7.23 -5.26 -7.98
C ARG A 4 -5.79 -5.72 -8.12
N PHE A 5 -5.32 -6.52 -7.17
CA PHE A 5 -4.07 -7.27 -7.30
C PHE A 5 -4.41 -8.77 -7.30
N LEU A 6 -3.85 -9.49 -8.26
CA LEU A 6 -4.08 -10.92 -8.50
C LEU A 6 -2.73 -11.62 -8.45
N GLN A 7 -2.38 -12.23 -7.32
CA GLN A 7 -1.43 -13.35 -7.28
C GLN A 7 -1.49 -14.04 -5.91
N ASN A 8 -1.73 -15.36 -5.92
CA ASN A 8 -1.80 -16.26 -4.75
C ASN A 8 -2.85 -15.91 -3.67
N GLN A 9 -4.13 -16.00 -4.04
CA GLN A 9 -5.32 -16.07 -3.17
C GLN A 9 -5.64 -14.88 -2.24
N LEU A 10 -4.73 -13.95 -2.00
CA LEU A 10 -5.03 -12.73 -1.26
C LEU A 10 -5.49 -11.60 -2.19
N PHE A 11 -6.66 -11.05 -1.91
CA PHE A 11 -7.07 -9.77 -2.45
C PHE A 11 -6.93 -8.71 -1.36
N THR A 12 -6.54 -7.51 -1.76
CA THR A 12 -6.63 -6.34 -0.89
C THR A 12 -7.65 -5.42 -1.53
N GLU A 13 -8.89 -5.44 -1.03
CA GLU A 13 -9.90 -4.50 -1.45
C GLU A 13 -10.03 -3.41 -0.40
N LEU A 14 -9.65 -2.20 -0.79
CA LEU A 14 -9.70 -1.01 0.05
C LEU A 14 -11.15 -0.64 0.33
N CYS A 15 -11.66 -1.00 1.50
CA CYS A 15 -12.86 -0.40 2.07
C CYS A 15 -12.42 0.61 3.14
N LEU A 16 -12.54 1.90 2.82
CA LEU A 16 -12.29 2.99 3.76
C LEU A 16 -13.46 3.12 4.70
N GLN A 17 -13.31 2.53 5.89
CA GLN A 17 -14.16 2.85 7.03
C GLN A 17 -13.27 3.27 8.17
N LEU A 18 -13.34 4.56 8.54
CA LEU A 18 -12.98 5.04 9.87
C LEU A 18 -11.60 4.53 10.37
N LYS A 19 -10.52 4.86 9.66
CA LYS A 19 -9.10 4.58 10.02
C LYS A 19 -8.57 3.17 9.76
N TRP A 20 -9.28 2.35 8.99
CA TRP A 20 -8.86 0.97 8.70
C TRP A 20 -8.78 0.68 7.21
N VAL A 21 -7.74 -0.04 6.80
CA VAL A 21 -7.65 -0.73 5.52
C VAL A 21 -8.04 -2.20 5.75
N ASN A 22 -8.99 -2.71 4.97
CA ASN A 22 -9.48 -4.09 5.10
C ASN A 22 -8.76 -5.01 4.10
N ILE A 23 -8.39 -6.22 4.54
CA ILE A 23 -7.88 -7.30 3.68
C ILE A 23 -9.01 -8.30 3.46
N ILE A 24 -9.25 -8.69 2.21
CA ILE A 24 -10.41 -9.51 1.82
C ILE A 24 -9.91 -10.73 1.05
N SER A 25 -10.28 -11.93 1.47
CA SER A 25 -10.04 -13.13 0.66
C SER A 25 -11.22 -13.41 -0.25
N PHE A 26 -10.89 -13.82 -1.48
CA PHE A 26 -11.84 -14.44 -2.40
C PHE A 26 -11.40 -15.88 -2.65
N PHE A 27 -11.74 -16.78 -1.74
CA PHE A 27 -11.46 -18.22 -1.87
C PHE A 27 -11.97 -18.82 -3.18
N TYR A 28 -13.08 -18.29 -3.73
CA TYR A 28 -13.74 -18.86 -4.91
C TYR A 28 -13.39 -18.21 -6.25
N LEU A 29 -12.65 -17.08 -6.30
CA LEU A 29 -12.40 -16.41 -7.59
C LEU A 29 -11.43 -17.19 -8.48
N PHE A 30 -10.45 -17.88 -7.87
CA PHE A 30 -9.43 -18.64 -8.60
C PHE A 30 -10.03 -19.90 -9.27
N GLU A 31 -10.86 -20.67 -8.55
CA GLU A 31 -11.60 -21.79 -9.13
C GLU A 31 -12.53 -21.34 -10.27
N LEU A 32 -13.13 -20.16 -10.15
CA LEU A 32 -14.01 -19.58 -11.18
C LEU A 32 -13.25 -19.17 -12.45
N LEU A 33 -12.02 -18.67 -12.31
CA LEU A 33 -11.14 -18.29 -13.43
C LEU A 33 -10.59 -19.52 -14.15
N LEU A 34 -10.26 -20.59 -13.41
CA LEU A 34 -9.79 -21.86 -13.98
C LEU A 34 -10.92 -22.65 -14.67
N ASN A 35 -12.17 -22.53 -14.20
CA ASN A 35 -13.34 -23.22 -14.77
C ASN A 35 -13.99 -22.50 -15.97
N ARG A 36 -13.28 -21.62 -16.69
CA ARG A 36 -13.76 -21.05 -17.96
C ARG A 36 -13.65 -22.05 -19.12
N LYS A 37 -14.31 -23.20 -19.01
CA LYS A 37 -14.69 -24.02 -20.16
C LYS A 37 -16.21 -24.08 -20.25
N GLY A 38 -16.76 -23.29 -21.17
CA GLY A 38 -18.14 -23.39 -21.65
C GLY A 38 -19.22 -23.13 -20.60
N SER A 39 -19.54 -21.87 -20.33
CA SER A 39 -20.83 -21.54 -19.72
C SER A 39 -21.30 -20.17 -20.17
N SER A 40 -22.58 -20.08 -20.51
CA SER A 40 -23.28 -18.86 -20.89
C SER A 40 -23.12 -17.76 -19.83
N ALA A 41 -23.28 -16.51 -20.28
CA ALA A 41 -23.05 -15.28 -19.51
C ALA A 41 -24.08 -15.05 -18.38
N SER A 42 -24.09 -15.91 -17.36
CA SER A 42 -24.81 -15.65 -16.11
C SER A 42 -23.92 -14.90 -15.12
N LYS A 43 -24.48 -13.92 -14.40
CA LYS A 43 -23.78 -13.22 -13.31
C LYS A 43 -23.50 -14.24 -12.20
N LYS A 44 -22.23 -14.57 -11.98
CA LYS A 44 -21.80 -15.39 -10.83
C LYS A 44 -21.53 -14.48 -9.64
N VAL A 45 -22.22 -14.76 -8.53
CA VAL A 45 -21.98 -14.11 -7.22
C VAL A 45 -20.83 -14.85 -6.54
N VAL A 46 -19.86 -14.12 -6.03
CA VAL A 46 -18.71 -14.67 -5.30
C VAL A 46 -18.74 -14.10 -3.88
N THR A 47 -18.70 -14.96 -2.88
CA THR A 47 -18.61 -14.55 -1.48
C THR A 47 -17.20 -14.05 -1.19
N ALA A 48 -17.10 -12.86 -0.60
CA ALA A 48 -15.86 -12.25 -0.15
C ALA A 48 -15.86 -12.20 1.38
N GLU A 49 -14.78 -12.64 2.01
CA GLU A 49 -14.64 -12.60 3.47
C GLU A 49 -13.54 -11.64 3.89
N VAL A 50 -13.85 -10.75 4.85
CA VAL A 50 -12.84 -9.88 5.46
C VAL A 50 -11.98 -10.72 6.40
N LEU A 51 -10.72 -10.93 6.01
CA LEU A 51 -9.75 -11.69 6.79
C LEU A 51 -9.15 -10.86 7.93
N GLY A 52 -9.08 -9.53 7.77
CA GLY A 52 -8.49 -8.69 8.78
C GLY A 52 -8.47 -7.22 8.43
N LYS A 53 -7.97 -6.42 9.38
CA LYS A 53 -7.90 -4.96 9.29
C LYS A 53 -6.51 -4.48 9.67
N MET A 54 -6.05 -3.46 8.96
CA MET A 54 -4.79 -2.78 9.20
C MET A 54 -5.08 -1.35 9.64
N ARG A 55 -4.53 -0.95 10.78
CA ARG A 55 -4.71 0.40 11.34
C ARG A 55 -3.95 1.38 10.47
N TRP A 56 -4.65 2.38 9.97
CA TRP A 56 -4.09 3.43 9.14
C TRP A 56 -4.50 4.81 9.65
N GLN A 57 -4.12 5.88 8.95
CA GLN A 57 -4.45 7.25 9.35
C GLN A 57 -5.88 7.64 9.02
N THR A 58 -6.32 8.73 9.66
CA THR A 58 -7.59 9.37 9.29
C THR A 58 -7.27 10.37 8.21
N THR A 59 -7.99 10.29 7.09
CA THR A 59 -7.86 11.28 6.02
C THR A 59 -9.23 11.49 5.40
N ASP A 60 -9.46 12.72 4.93
CA ASP A 60 -10.63 13.08 4.13
C ASP A 60 -10.40 12.74 2.64
N GLU A 61 -9.17 12.38 2.27
CA GLU A 61 -8.81 11.93 0.93
C GLU A 61 -9.23 10.47 0.69
N ILE A 62 -10.01 10.27 -0.36
CA ILE A 62 -10.57 8.95 -0.72
C ILE A 62 -9.66 8.15 -1.66
N TYR A 63 -8.58 8.76 -2.16
CA TYR A 63 -7.64 8.13 -3.08
C TYR A 63 -6.36 7.75 -2.34
N ILE A 64 -6.14 6.45 -2.19
CA ILE A 64 -5.01 5.92 -1.45
C ILE A 64 -4.39 4.81 -2.27
N ASN A 65 -3.08 4.89 -2.40
CA ASN A 65 -2.31 3.80 -2.96
C ASN A 65 -2.07 2.74 -1.89
N VAL A 66 -2.47 1.51 -2.20
CA VAL A 66 -2.14 0.31 -1.42
C VAL A 66 -1.53 -0.71 -2.35
N THR A 67 -0.32 -1.17 -2.02
CA THR A 67 0.40 -2.19 -2.75
C THR A 67 0.61 -3.40 -1.86
N ALA A 68 0.14 -4.56 -2.31
CA ALA A 68 0.37 -5.83 -1.65
C ALA A 68 1.47 -6.61 -2.36
N ARG A 69 2.36 -7.26 -1.60
CA ARG A 69 3.42 -8.14 -2.10
C ARG A 69 3.30 -9.52 -1.47
N PRO A 70 2.52 -10.42 -2.08
CA PRO A 70 2.23 -11.75 -1.54
C PRO A 70 3.48 -12.58 -1.23
N GLY A 71 4.50 -12.53 -2.09
CA GLY A 71 5.76 -13.26 -1.88
C GLY A 71 6.52 -12.85 -0.61
N LEU A 72 6.23 -11.67 -0.07
CA LEU A 72 6.80 -11.17 1.19
C LEU A 72 5.77 -11.13 2.32
N GLY A 73 4.50 -11.41 2.04
CA GLY A 73 3.41 -11.14 2.98
C GLY A 73 3.29 -9.65 3.35
N ALA A 74 3.83 -8.73 2.55
CA ALA A 74 3.92 -7.32 2.90
C ALA A 74 2.78 -6.50 2.28
N VAL A 75 2.33 -5.46 2.97
CA VAL A 75 1.48 -4.41 2.41
C VAL A 75 2.11 -3.06 2.66
N VAL A 76 2.11 -2.20 1.65
CA VAL A 76 2.57 -0.82 1.71
C VAL A 76 1.41 0.09 1.35
N CYS A 77 1.19 1.16 2.10
CA CYS A 77 0.30 2.22 1.66
C CYS A 77 0.90 3.60 1.92
N GLY A 78 0.70 4.50 0.98
CA GLY A 78 1.04 5.91 1.13
C GLY A 78 -0.18 6.73 1.56
N ASP A 79 0.05 7.95 2.03
CA ASP A 79 -1.04 8.87 2.36
C ASP A 79 -0.83 10.30 1.84
N ASN A 80 -1.76 11.17 2.18
CA ASN A 80 -1.81 12.56 1.74
C ASN A 80 -0.95 13.51 2.59
N GLU A 81 -0.21 13.01 3.57
CA GLU A 81 0.74 13.78 4.38
C GLU A 81 2.20 13.39 4.07
N GLY A 82 2.43 12.55 3.05
CA GLY A 82 3.76 12.08 2.66
C GLY A 82 4.25 10.88 3.47
N THR A 83 3.39 10.28 4.28
CA THR A 83 3.75 9.17 5.16
C THR A 83 3.46 7.84 4.48
N ILE A 84 4.37 6.88 4.68
CA ILE A 84 4.28 5.54 4.12
C ILE A 84 4.19 4.52 5.25
N TRP A 85 3.22 3.63 5.14
CA TRP A 85 2.86 2.65 6.15
C TRP A 85 3.21 1.26 5.62
N LEU A 86 4.07 0.55 6.33
CA LEU A 86 4.49 -0.80 5.99
C LEU A 86 3.92 -1.80 6.99
N TYR A 87 3.31 -2.86 6.48
CA TYR A 87 2.75 -3.96 7.25
C TYR A 87 3.39 -5.28 6.82
N ASP A 88 3.72 -6.11 7.80
CA ASP A 88 4.09 -7.51 7.63
C ASP A 88 2.89 -8.36 8.06
N LEU A 89 2.32 -9.07 7.09
CA LEU A 89 1.18 -9.96 7.26
C LEU A 89 1.59 -11.43 7.05
N GLN A 90 2.88 -11.76 6.96
CA GLN A 90 3.34 -13.12 6.65
C GLN A 90 2.73 -14.16 7.61
N GLN A 91 2.68 -13.84 8.91
CA GLN A 91 2.09 -14.70 9.94
C GLN A 91 0.57 -14.87 9.83
N HIS A 92 -0.12 -13.93 9.19
CA HIS A 92 -1.58 -13.92 9.02
C HIS A 92 -2.03 -14.51 7.69
N VAL A 93 -1.17 -14.45 6.67
CA VAL A 93 -1.45 -14.95 5.32
C VAL A 93 -1.09 -16.43 5.18
N VAL A 94 -0.03 -16.89 5.86
CA VAL A 94 0.45 -18.29 5.74
C VAL A 94 -0.38 -19.27 6.59
N ASN A 95 -1.08 -18.80 7.63
CA ASN A 95 -1.92 -19.63 8.47
C ASN A 95 -3.34 -19.82 7.88
N GLU A 96 -3.41 -20.42 6.70
CA GLU A 96 -4.64 -20.88 6.05
C GLU A 96 -5.34 -21.98 6.89
N GLY A 97 -6.05 -21.57 7.94
CA GLY A 97 -6.75 -22.49 8.83
C GLY A 97 -7.23 -21.88 10.13
N SER A 98 -6.65 -20.75 10.56
CA SER A 98 -7.25 -19.97 11.65
C SER A 98 -8.33 -19.07 11.07
N ASN A 99 -9.61 -19.33 11.36
CA ASN A 99 -10.72 -18.38 11.15
C ASN A 99 -10.59 -17.09 12.01
N GLN A 100 -9.39 -16.78 12.48
CA GLN A 100 -9.11 -15.65 13.35
C GLN A 100 -8.90 -14.42 12.48
N ARG A 101 -9.88 -13.51 12.55
CA ARG A 101 -9.75 -12.19 11.94
C ARG A 101 -8.62 -11.43 12.63
N PHE A 102 -7.69 -10.87 11.85
CA PHE A 102 -6.57 -10.12 12.42
C PHE A 102 -6.85 -8.62 12.48
N ASN A 103 -6.19 -7.95 13.44
CA ASN A 103 -6.15 -6.50 13.57
C ASN A 103 -4.70 -6.10 13.85
N VAL A 104 -4.05 -5.46 12.89
CA VAL A 104 -2.62 -5.15 12.96
C VAL A 104 -2.35 -3.65 12.89
N LYS A 105 -1.27 -3.23 13.54
CA LYS A 105 -0.68 -1.90 13.42
C LYS A 105 0.44 -1.95 12.37
N PRO A 106 0.83 -0.81 11.77
CA PRO A 106 2.00 -0.77 10.89
C PRO A 106 3.24 -1.24 11.63
N ASN A 107 4.08 -2.01 10.94
CA ASN A 107 5.40 -2.43 11.41
C ASN A 107 6.40 -1.28 11.32
N LYS A 108 6.31 -0.48 10.24
CA LYS A 108 7.09 0.74 10.08
C LYS A 108 6.22 1.85 9.50
N ILE A 109 6.48 3.06 9.96
CA ILE A 109 5.98 4.30 9.38
C ILE A 109 7.22 5.04 8.88
N LEU A 110 7.26 5.32 7.59
CA LEU A 110 8.37 6.01 6.94
C LEU A 110 7.92 7.42 6.61
N GLU A 111 8.72 8.37 7.04
CA GLU A 111 8.58 9.77 6.68
C GLU A 111 9.47 10.07 5.48
N TRP A 112 9.10 11.12 4.75
CA TRP A 112 9.95 11.64 3.69
C TRP A 112 11.22 12.27 4.28
N PRO A 113 12.42 12.03 3.72
CA PRO A 113 13.63 12.67 4.16
C PRO A 113 13.59 14.15 3.78
N GLU A 114 14.31 14.94 4.55
CA GLU A 114 14.58 16.31 4.19
C GLU A 114 15.37 16.35 2.88
N CYS A 115 14.80 17.01 1.87
CA CYS A 115 15.46 17.19 0.59
C CYS A 115 16.37 18.42 0.67
N SER A 116 17.69 18.22 0.70
CA SER A 116 18.66 19.29 0.50
C SER A 116 19.03 19.39 -0.99
N VAL A 117 18.85 20.55 -1.60
CA VAL A 117 19.35 20.81 -2.95
C VAL A 117 20.83 21.15 -2.86
N GLY A 118 21.70 20.21 -3.24
CA GLY A 118 23.14 20.45 -3.32
C GLY A 118 23.50 21.35 -4.50
N GLY A 119 24.33 22.37 -4.25
CA GLY A 119 24.88 23.28 -5.25
C GLY A 119 25.10 24.69 -4.70
N THR A 120 25.89 25.53 -5.38
CA THR A 120 26.23 26.93 -4.99
C THR A 120 25.04 27.89 -4.84
N ARG A 121 23.79 27.41 -4.96
CA ARG A 121 22.56 28.21 -4.79
C ARG A 121 22.00 28.16 -3.37
N GLU A 122 22.71 27.54 -2.42
CA GLU A 122 22.36 27.51 -0.99
C GLU A 122 22.32 28.91 -0.34
N GLU A 123 22.89 29.92 -0.99
CA GLU A 123 23.02 31.27 -0.45
C GLU A 123 21.79 32.16 -0.62
N ASP A 124 20.75 31.72 -1.36
CA ASP A 124 19.52 32.49 -1.52
C ASP A 124 18.38 31.91 -0.63
N PRO A 125 18.03 32.58 0.48
CA PRO A 125 16.96 32.13 1.39
C PRO A 125 15.62 31.93 0.67
N GLN A 126 15.33 32.70 -0.37
CA GLN A 126 14.09 32.55 -1.14
C GLN A 126 14.06 31.23 -1.91
N VAL A 127 15.20 30.78 -2.44
CA VAL A 127 15.33 29.52 -3.19
C VAL A 127 15.21 28.34 -2.23
N LYS A 128 15.84 28.43 -1.05
CA LYS A 128 15.74 27.41 0.00
C LYS A 128 14.31 27.26 0.54
N ASP A 129 13.61 28.36 0.79
CA ASP A 129 12.22 28.32 1.25
C ASP A 129 11.26 27.85 0.15
N THR A 130 11.47 28.21 -1.11
CA THR A 130 10.65 27.74 -2.25
C THR A 130 10.81 26.23 -2.45
N ILE A 131 12.03 25.73 -2.35
CA ILE A 131 12.36 24.30 -2.47
C ILE A 131 11.78 23.52 -1.28
N ASN A 132 12.05 23.95 -0.05
CA ASN A 132 11.58 23.25 1.15
C ASN A 132 10.07 23.32 1.34
N SER A 133 9.42 24.43 0.94
CA SER A 133 7.96 24.55 0.99
C SER A 133 7.28 23.64 -0.05
N GLY A 134 7.87 23.48 -1.23
CA GLY A 134 7.42 22.52 -2.23
C GLY A 134 7.54 21.05 -1.81
N PHE A 135 8.29 20.76 -0.75
CA PHE A 135 8.50 19.41 -0.21
C PHE A 135 7.70 19.08 1.05
N LYS A 136 6.90 20.01 1.58
CA LYS A 136 6.08 19.75 2.77
C LYS A 136 4.83 18.93 2.40
N ASN A 137 4.67 17.80 3.05
CA ASN A 137 3.48 16.93 3.01
C ASN A 137 3.01 16.54 1.61
N PRO A 138 3.87 15.96 0.74
CA PRO A 138 3.44 15.60 -0.59
C PRO A 138 2.51 14.39 -0.56
N VAL A 139 1.57 14.32 -1.49
CA VAL A 139 0.63 13.21 -1.57
C VAL A 139 1.32 12.01 -2.20
N VAL A 140 1.35 10.87 -1.51
CA VAL A 140 1.94 9.64 -2.04
C VAL A 140 0.97 8.99 -3.05
N ASN A 141 1.34 9.05 -4.32
CA ASN A 141 0.54 8.53 -5.43
C ASN A 141 0.74 7.03 -5.66
N SER A 142 1.97 6.54 -5.47
CA SER A 142 2.26 5.12 -5.65
C SER A 142 3.43 4.64 -4.81
N THR A 143 3.37 3.37 -4.41
CA THR A 143 4.42 2.67 -3.68
C THR A 143 4.64 1.27 -4.25
N ASP A 144 5.87 0.77 -4.17
CA ASP A 144 6.17 -0.65 -4.39
C ASP A 144 7.36 -1.08 -3.54
N ILE A 145 7.47 -2.38 -3.26
CA ILE A 145 8.61 -2.98 -2.57
C ILE A 145 9.20 -4.07 -3.45
N SER A 146 10.52 -4.04 -3.63
CA SER A 146 11.31 -5.02 -4.38
C SER A 146 11.01 -6.46 -3.94
N SER A 147 11.21 -7.43 -4.84
CA SER A 147 10.86 -8.84 -4.60
C SER A 147 11.66 -9.51 -3.48
N ASP A 148 12.84 -9.00 -3.16
CA ASP A 148 13.67 -9.45 -2.04
C ASP A 148 13.45 -8.63 -0.76
N GLY A 149 12.53 -7.65 -0.78
CA GLY A 149 12.19 -6.83 0.37
C GLY A 149 13.23 -5.78 0.76
N LYS A 150 14.30 -5.61 -0.03
CA LYS A 150 15.43 -4.73 0.32
C LYS A 150 15.20 -3.27 0.03
N TYR A 151 14.42 -2.98 -1.00
CA TYR A 151 14.12 -1.64 -1.47
C TYR A 151 12.61 -1.37 -1.47
N LEU A 152 12.24 -0.18 -1.04
CA LEU A 152 10.89 0.38 -1.20
C LEU A 152 10.99 1.67 -2.00
N VAL A 153 10.09 1.86 -2.95
CA VAL A 153 9.96 3.09 -3.74
C VAL A 153 8.63 3.76 -3.44
N ALA A 154 8.63 5.09 -3.38
CA ALA A 154 7.42 5.89 -3.35
C ALA A 154 7.54 7.07 -4.31
N VAL A 155 6.43 7.43 -4.95
CA VAL A 155 6.31 8.58 -5.86
C VAL A 155 5.15 9.46 -5.43
N THR A 156 5.29 10.77 -5.62
CA THR A 156 4.33 11.76 -5.13
C THR A 156 3.77 12.67 -6.23
N ASP A 157 2.84 13.54 -5.85
CA ASP A 157 2.21 14.55 -6.71
C ASP A 157 3.10 15.76 -7.04
N ASN A 158 4.10 16.02 -6.20
CA ASN A 158 5.10 17.06 -6.42
C ASN A 158 6.37 16.56 -7.13
N ASN A 159 6.27 15.46 -7.89
CA ASN A 159 7.35 14.85 -8.68
C ASN A 159 8.55 14.35 -7.86
N LEU A 160 8.39 14.10 -6.56
CA LEU A 160 9.42 13.46 -5.76
C LEU A 160 9.37 11.93 -5.92
N VAL A 161 10.55 11.33 -5.85
CA VAL A 161 10.72 9.87 -5.83
C VAL A 161 11.68 9.50 -4.71
N CYS A 162 11.25 8.63 -3.80
CA CYS A 162 12.11 8.06 -2.78
C CYS A 162 12.51 6.64 -3.12
N ILE A 163 13.69 6.24 -2.68
CA ILE A 163 14.03 4.83 -2.49
C ILE A 163 14.59 4.64 -1.08
N TRP A 164 13.95 3.81 -0.27
CA TRP A 164 14.50 3.32 0.99
C TRP A 164 15.29 2.04 0.75
N ASN A 165 16.44 1.91 1.42
CA ASN A 165 17.24 0.70 1.44
C ASN A 165 17.22 0.11 2.86
N PHE A 166 16.65 -1.08 3.02
CA PHE A 166 16.58 -1.81 4.28
C PHE A 166 17.71 -2.83 4.45
N SER A 167 18.67 -2.89 3.53
CA SER A 167 19.78 -3.85 3.52
C SER A 167 20.92 -3.53 4.52
N GLY A 168 20.64 -2.71 5.55
CA GLY A 168 21.62 -2.24 6.52
C GLY A 168 21.87 -3.21 7.66
#